data_AF-A0A961NLC8-F1
#
_entry.id   AF-A0A961NLC8-F1
#
_cell.length_a   1.000
_cell.length_b   1.000
_cell.length_c   1.000
_cell.angle_alpha   90.00
_cell.angle_beta   90.00
_cell.angle_gamma   90.00
#
_symmetry.space_group_name_H-M   'P 1'
#
loop_
_entity.id
_entity.type
_entity.pdbx_description
1 polymer ?
#
loop_
_entity_poly.entity_id
_entity_poly.type
_entity_poly.pdbx_seq_one_letter_code
_entity_poly.pdbx_strand_id
1 'polypeptide(L)' 'NLTPLHIAALNGCVHLAGLLLNAGADKVVPTINGRIVLDLARSKNSTEIILLLSD' A
#
# COMPACT_ATOMS: atom_id res chain seq x y z
N ASN A 1 -10.92 -0.79 7.56
CA ASN A 1 -11.18 -1.85 6.55
C ASN A 1 -9.87 -2.14 5.81
N LEU A 2 -9.60 -3.34 5.32
CA LEU A 2 -8.41 -3.59 4.48
C LEU A 2 -8.83 -3.60 3.01
N THR A 3 -8.04 -2.92 2.18
CA THR A 3 -8.22 -2.90 0.72
C THR A 3 -7.18 -3.83 0.08
N PRO A 4 -7.36 -4.24 -1.19
CA PRO A 4 -6.33 -5.00 -1.91
C PRO A 4 -4.95 -4.32 -1.88
N LEU A 5 -4.92 -2.98 -1.92
CA LEU A 5 -3.66 -2.23 -1.88
C LEU A 5 -2.96 -2.32 -0.52
N HIS A 6 -3.72 -2.37 0.59
CA HIS A 6 -3.13 -2.65 1.91
C HIS A 6 -2.50 -4.05 1.96
N ILE A 7 -3.16 -5.06 1.38
CA ILE A 7 -2.64 -6.43 1.34
C ILE A 7 -1.36 -6.50 0.48
N ALA A 8 -1.34 -5.84 -0.67
CA ALA A 8 -0.15 -5.77 -1.52
C ALA A 8 1.03 -5.13 -0.77
N ALA A 9 0.80 -4.01 -0.06
CA ALA A 9 1.82 -3.36 0.75
C ALA A 9 2.30 -4.21 1.94
N LEU A 10 1.40 -4.93 2.61
CA LEU A 10 1.76 -5.84 3.72
C LEU A 10 2.64 -7.02 3.29
N ASN A 11 2.49 -7.47 2.04
CA ASN A 11 3.26 -8.57 1.47
C ASN A 11 4.48 -8.09 0.67
N GLY A 12 4.71 -6.78 0.55
CA GLY A 12 5.79 -6.23 -0.27
C GLY A 12 5.61 -6.50 -1.78
N CYS A 13 4.39 -6.80 -2.25
CA CYS A 13 4.13 -7.16 -3.63
C CYS A 13 4.08 -5.92 -4.54
N VAL A 14 5.25 -5.43 -4.97
CA VAL A 14 5.39 -4.20 -5.78
C VAL A 14 4.57 -4.27 -7.07
N HIS A 15 4.62 -5.40 -7.77
CA HIS A 15 3.89 -5.58 -9.03
C HIS A 15 2.37 -5.44 -8.85
N LEU A 16 1.81 -6.10 -7.83
CA LEU A 16 0.38 -6.02 -7.53
C LEU A 16 -0.02 -4.62 -7.05
N ALA A 17 0.81 -3.98 -6.22
CA ALA A 17 0.58 -2.60 -5.79
C ALA A 17 0.52 -1.64 -7.00
N GLY A 18 1.44 -1.78 -7.95
CA GLY A 18 1.45 -0.97 -9.17
C GLY A 18 0.20 -1.18 -10.04
N LEU A 19 -0.24 -2.43 -10.23
CA LEU A 19 -1.47 -2.72 -10.96
C LEU A 19 -2.70 -2.09 -10.30
N LEU A 20 -2.78 -2.15 -8.97
CA LEU A 20 -3.89 -1.56 -8.22
C LEU A 20 -3.88 -0.03 -8.31
N LEU A 21 -2.72 0.61 -8.18
CA LEU A 21 -2.58 2.06 -8.34
C LEU A 21 -2.97 2.52 -9.75
N ASN A 22 -2.52 1.81 -10.78
CA ASN A 22 -2.89 2.08 -12.18
C ASN A 22 -4.41 1.91 -12.42
N ALA A 23 -5.06 1.02 -11.67
CA ALA A 23 -6.52 0.85 -11.71
C ALA A 23 -7.29 1.91 -10.89
N GLY A 24 -6.61 2.91 -10.32
CA GLY A 24 -7.22 3.98 -9.54
C GLY A 24 -7.47 3.62 -8.06
N ALA A 25 -6.75 2.63 -7.51
CA ALA A 25 -6.85 2.32 -6.09
C ALA A 25 -6.40 3.50 -5.24
N ASP A 26 -7.23 3.87 -4.26
CA ASP A 26 -6.93 4.95 -3.34
C ASP A 26 -5.91 4.50 -2.27
N LYS A 27 -4.74 5.18 -2.25
CA LYS A 27 -3.63 4.94 -1.31
C LYS A 27 -3.80 5.60 0.06
N VAL A 28 -4.82 6.44 0.26
CA VAL A 28 -5.09 7.15 1.53
C VAL A 28 -6.27 6.58 2.34
N VAL A 29 -6.88 5.47 1.88
CA VAL A 29 -7.94 4.80 2.64
C VAL A 29 -7.39 4.29 3.99
N PRO A 30 -7.97 4.66 5.14
CA PRO A 30 -7.51 4.17 6.42
C PRO A 30 -8.03 2.76 6.74
N THR A 31 -7.16 1.97 7.37
CA THR A 31 -7.54 0.72 8.03
C THR A 31 -8.41 0.95 9.27
N ILE A 32 -8.91 -0.13 9.88
CA ILE A 32 -9.68 -0.02 11.14
C ILE A 32 -8.86 0.60 12.29
N ASN A 33 -7.52 0.55 12.19
CA ASN A 33 -6.61 1.09 13.18
C ASN A 33 -6.13 2.51 12.81
N GLY A 34 -6.75 3.15 11.81
CA GLY A 34 -6.41 4.50 11.34
C GLY A 34 -5.12 4.58 10.50
N ARG A 35 -4.46 3.46 10.21
CA ARG A 35 -3.23 3.41 9.39
C ARG A 35 -3.56 3.36 7.90
N ILE A 36 -2.81 4.08 7.07
CA ILE A 36 -2.94 4.01 5.60
C ILE A 36 -1.92 3.03 4.99
N VAL A 37 -2.01 2.78 3.68
CA VAL A 37 -1.13 1.87 2.94
C VAL A 37 0.35 2.19 3.16
N LEU A 38 0.71 3.48 3.13
CA LEU A 38 2.09 3.93 3.32
C LEU A 38 2.63 3.59 4.73
N ASP A 39 1.79 3.68 5.76
CA ASP A 39 2.18 3.31 7.12
C ASP A 39 2.46 1.81 7.21
N LEU A 40 1.66 0.98 6.52
CA LEU A 40 1.87 -0.46 6.48
C LEU A 40 3.19 -0.80 5.78
N ALA A 41 3.46 -0.17 4.64
CA ALA A 41 4.70 -0.34 3.88
C ALA A 41 5.94 0.04 4.73
N ARG A 42 5.86 1.14 5.47
CA ARG A 42 6.91 1.57 6.43
C ARG A 42 7.14 0.52 7.51
N SER A 43 6.08 -0.03 8.12
CA SER A 43 6.27 -1.07 9.16
C SER A 43 6.84 -2.39 8.64
N LYS A 44 6.75 -2.63 7.33
CA LYS A 44 7.34 -3.81 6.67
C LYS A 44 8.74 -3.53 6.13
N ASN A 45 9.24 -2.30 6.23
CA ASN A 45 10.50 -1.85 5.62
C ASN A 45 10.57 -2.18 4.11
N SER A 46 9.43 -2.14 3.41
CA SER A 46 9.36 -2.42 1.98
C SER A 46 9.70 -1.17 1.17
N THR A 47 10.99 -0.85 1.03
CA THR A 47 11.47 0.37 0.38
C THR A 47 10.89 0.58 -1.01
N GLU A 48 10.77 -0.47 -1.82
CA GLU A 48 10.19 -0.38 -3.17
C GLU A 48 8.70 0.02 -3.16
N ILE A 49 7.90 -0.55 -2.25
CA ILE A 49 6.50 -0.13 -2.07
C ILE A 49 6.43 1.32 -1.56
N ILE A 50 7.31 1.70 -0.64
CA ILE A 50 7.35 3.07 -0.10
C ILE A 50 7.61 4.06 -1.24
N LEU A 51 8.58 3.77 -2.10
CA LEU A 51 8.88 4.60 -3.27
C LEU A 51 7.67 4.66 -4.22
N LEU A 52 7.10 3.52 -4.57
CA LEU A 52 5.92 3.42 -5.45
C LEU A 52 4.71 4.22 -4.93
N LEU A 53 4.52 4.29 -3.62
CA LEU A 53 3.42 5.03 -2.99
C LEU A 53 3.74 6.52 -2.78
N SER A 54 5.00 6.92 -2.87
CA SER A 54 5.46 8.30 -2.63
C SER A 54 5.40 9.18 -3.89
N ASP A 55 5.32 8.58 -5.08
CA ASP A 55 4.90 9.24 -6.33
C ASP A 55 3.39 9.54 -6.31
#